data_AF-A0A9N9NLX2-F1
#
_entry.id   AF-A0A9N9NLX2-F1
#
_cell.length_a   1.000
_cell.length_b   1.000
_cell.length_c   1.000
_cell.angle_alpha   90.00
_cell.angle_beta   90.00
_cell.angle_gamma   90.00
#
_symmetry.space_group_name_H-M   'P 1'
#
loop_
_entity.id
_entity.type
_entity.pdbx_description
1 polymer ?
#
loop_
_entity_poly.entity_id
_entity_poly.type
_entity_poly.pdbx_seq_one_letter_code
_entity_poly.pdbx_strand_id
1 'polypeptide(L)'
;GNEFVYTDSTYFFDYTILKVFLKILDEIQPLTYELEAWSDFLSTKSTKHFITQEISTLEKAQLTILKELYSLDNPKLNVLILNNSKFYHMGTMFEYLNECCMNPQFKHQLGIVTFSSGESLDKKTSNKGNICIINSEINENTVLFEDSAPIILDNVKIYKTFAEENKVIIGGWSILNNIELNTSNLMLKEIRIPNHTCMFTLHLKKILTSKTSSVFNKKEGYVTFIFGINDDMKAKYSFNSLIIYQNILVHKIILSQYYKYINLQEQLPPKLALWNTPIFPMTKTKEQSIKLAIQMLEKIKKAKYMFENNIAEEDKEIYKEDDRENDEIIMFISLKMSVEIMKIL
;
A
#
# COMPACT_ATOMS: atom_id res chain seq x y z
N GLY A 1 5.12 -29.04 -34.53
CA GLY A 1 5.87 -27.78 -34.66
C GLY A 1 6.34 -27.40 -33.28
N ASN A 2 7.53 -26.82 -33.15
CA ASN A 2 7.94 -26.28 -31.86
C ASN A 2 7.11 -25.02 -31.59
N GLU A 3 6.23 -25.09 -30.61
CA GLU A 3 5.46 -23.94 -30.15
C GLU A 3 6.42 -23.02 -29.39
N PHE A 4 6.59 -21.80 -29.90
CA PHE A 4 7.31 -20.74 -29.20
C PHE A 4 6.30 -20.01 -28.32
N VAL A 5 6.52 -20.04 -27.00
CA VAL A 5 5.73 -19.27 -26.04
C VAL A 5 6.52 -18.02 -25.69
N TYR A 6 5.97 -16.85 -26.00
CA TYR A 6 6.51 -15.57 -25.58
C TYR A 6 5.77 -15.10 -24.33
N THR A 7 6.52 -14.67 -23.31
CA THR A 7 5.99 -13.99 -22.13
C THR A 7 6.39 -12.51 -22.22
N ASP A 8 5.44 -11.65 -21.92
CA ASP A 8 5.59 -10.20 -21.94
C ASP A 8 6.20 -9.68 -20.63
N SER A 9 6.94 -8.58 -20.72
CA SER A 9 7.41 -7.78 -19.56
C SER A 9 6.89 -6.36 -19.60
N THR A 10 6.83 -5.77 -20.80
CA THR A 10 6.52 -4.36 -20.99
C THR A 10 5.85 -4.18 -22.35
N TYR A 11 4.99 -3.16 -22.44
CA TYR A 11 4.39 -2.72 -23.68
C TYR A 11 4.88 -1.31 -23.99
N PHE A 12 5.24 -1.08 -25.26
CA PHE A 12 5.50 0.25 -25.78
C PHE A 12 4.47 0.58 -26.83
N PHE A 13 3.78 1.70 -26.64
CA PHE A 13 2.79 2.21 -27.58
C PHE A 13 3.31 3.51 -28.19
N ASP A 14 3.25 3.60 -29.51
CA ASP A 14 3.61 4.83 -30.20
C ASP A 14 2.54 5.92 -29.99
N TYR A 15 2.84 7.12 -30.48
CA TYR A 15 1.95 8.26 -30.37
C TYR A 15 0.57 8.04 -31.01
N THR A 16 0.49 7.22 -32.07
CA THR A 16 -0.76 6.92 -32.77
C THR A 16 -1.68 6.07 -31.89
N ILE A 17 -1.13 5.01 -31.29
CA ILE A 17 -1.88 4.14 -30.38
C ILE A 17 -2.25 4.88 -29.09
N LEU A 18 -1.38 5.74 -28.56
CA LEU A 18 -1.69 6.57 -27.40
C LEU A 18 -2.90 7.49 -27.64
N LYS A 19 -3.04 8.08 -28.84
CA LYS A 19 -4.25 8.87 -29.18
C LYS A 19 -5.52 8.05 -29.15
N VAL A 20 -5.45 6.81 -29.64
CA VAL A 20 -6.58 5.88 -29.60
C VAL A 20 -6.96 5.59 -28.15
N PHE A 21 -6.00 5.31 -27.28
CA PHE A 21 -6.26 5.11 -25.85
C PHE A 21 -6.85 6.33 -25.16
N LEU A 22 -6.43 7.55 -25.51
CA LEU A 22 -7.04 8.77 -24.97
C LEU A 22 -8.50 8.92 -25.41
N LYS A 23 -8.81 8.62 -26.67
CA LYS A 23 -10.20 8.66 -27.17
C LYS A 23 -11.07 7.59 -26.48
N ILE A 24 -10.54 6.37 -26.34
CA ILE A 24 -11.19 5.29 -25.59
C ILE A 24 -11.49 5.78 -24.17
N LEU A 25 -10.48 6.35 -23.50
CA LEU A 25 -10.58 6.86 -22.13
C LEU A 25 -11.70 7.91 -22.00
N ASP A 26 -11.79 8.87 -22.92
CA ASP A 26 -12.85 9.87 -22.93
C ASP A 26 -14.26 9.24 -23.06
N GLU A 27 -14.40 8.14 -23.79
CA GLU A 27 -15.69 7.46 -24.01
C GLU A 27 -16.13 6.57 -22.84
N ILE A 28 -15.18 6.07 -22.05
CA ILE A 28 -15.43 5.08 -20.98
C ILE A 28 -15.29 5.68 -19.57
N GLN A 29 -14.96 6.96 -19.48
CA GLN A 29 -14.89 7.66 -18.20
C GLN A 29 -16.27 7.72 -17.51
N PRO A 30 -16.30 7.64 -16.16
CA PRO A 30 -15.16 7.39 -15.29
C PRO A 30 -14.73 5.91 -15.31
N LEU A 31 -13.41 5.66 -15.37
CA LEU A 31 -12.87 4.32 -15.16
C LEU A 31 -13.16 3.89 -13.73
N THR A 32 -14.01 2.88 -13.58
CA THR A 32 -14.38 2.30 -12.28
C THR A 32 -13.78 0.92 -12.05
N TYR A 33 -12.98 0.45 -13.01
CA TYR A 33 -12.34 -0.86 -13.06
C TYR A 33 -10.95 -0.74 -13.69
N GLU A 34 -10.13 -1.75 -13.44
CA GLU A 34 -8.78 -1.88 -13.99
C GLU A 34 -8.88 -2.51 -15.37
N LEU A 35 -8.15 -1.96 -16.34
CA LEU A 35 -8.02 -2.54 -17.68
C LEU A 35 -6.69 -3.28 -17.77
N GLU A 36 -6.70 -4.50 -18.28
CA GLU A 36 -5.53 -5.36 -18.43
C GLU A 36 -5.19 -5.54 -19.92
N ALA A 37 -3.91 -5.38 -20.26
CA ALA A 37 -3.42 -5.50 -21.64
C ALA A 37 -3.82 -6.84 -22.32
N TRP A 38 -3.64 -7.97 -21.64
CA TRP A 38 -3.90 -9.29 -22.23
C TRP A 38 -5.38 -9.57 -22.45
N SER A 39 -6.20 -9.39 -21.43
CA SER A 39 -7.61 -9.76 -21.49
C SER A 39 -8.45 -8.74 -22.24
N ASP A 40 -8.16 -7.44 -22.12
CA ASP A 40 -9.00 -6.37 -22.68
C ASP A 40 -8.53 -5.86 -24.04
N PHE A 41 -7.21 -5.88 -24.34
CA PHE A 41 -6.66 -5.33 -25.58
C PHE A 41 -6.15 -6.40 -26.55
N LEU A 42 -5.52 -7.46 -26.04
CA LEU A 42 -4.86 -8.49 -26.86
C LEU A 42 -5.66 -9.78 -26.97
N SER A 43 -6.78 -9.92 -26.25
CA SER A 43 -7.53 -11.17 -26.30
C SER A 43 -8.18 -11.32 -27.68
N THR A 44 -7.69 -12.32 -28.42
CA THR A 44 -8.18 -12.71 -29.75
C THR A 44 -9.57 -13.36 -29.71
N LYS A 45 -10.28 -13.27 -28.57
CA LYS A 45 -11.64 -13.78 -28.43
C LYS A 45 -12.59 -12.79 -29.11
N SER A 46 -12.62 -12.86 -30.44
CA SER A 46 -13.70 -12.35 -31.27
C SER A 46 -14.96 -13.20 -31.05
N THR A 47 -15.47 -13.23 -29.81
CA THR A 47 -16.80 -13.79 -29.56
C THR A 47 -17.79 -12.71 -29.99
N LYS A 48 -18.53 -12.99 -31.06
CA LYS A 48 -19.68 -12.18 -31.48
C LYS A 48 -20.64 -12.04 -30.30
N HIS A 49 -20.56 -10.93 -29.58
CA HIS A 49 -21.54 -10.62 -28.54
C HIS A 49 -22.86 -10.28 -29.25
N PHE A 50 -23.81 -11.21 -29.19
CA PHE A 50 -25.20 -10.93 -29.50
C PHE A 50 -25.73 -9.98 -28.42
N ILE A 51 -26.06 -8.76 -28.82
CA ILE A 51 -26.51 -7.69 -27.93
C ILE A 51 -28.00 -7.91 -27.62
N THR A 52 -28.33 -8.24 -26.38
CA THR A 52 -29.72 -8.25 -25.89
C THR A 52 -29.93 -7.63 -24.50
N GLN A 53 -28.91 -7.09 -23.83
CA GLN A 53 -29.06 -6.45 -22.50
C GLN A 53 -28.12 -5.23 -22.33
N GLU A 54 -28.38 -4.40 -21.31
CA GLU A 54 -27.53 -3.26 -20.93
C GLU A 54 -26.06 -3.69 -20.79
N ILE A 55 -25.19 -3.11 -21.63
CA ILE A 55 -23.77 -3.40 -21.69
C ILE A 55 -23.09 -2.77 -20.47
N SER A 56 -22.31 -3.54 -19.74
CA SER A 56 -21.53 -3.02 -18.61
C SER A 56 -20.50 -1.99 -19.08
N THR A 57 -20.01 -1.12 -18.18
CA THR A 57 -18.97 -0.14 -18.52
C THR A 57 -17.70 -0.80 -19.05
N LEU A 58 -17.31 -1.96 -18.50
CA LEU A 58 -16.16 -2.75 -18.95
C LEU A 58 -16.35 -3.29 -20.37
N GLU A 59 -17.50 -3.90 -20.65
CA GLU A 59 -17.80 -4.40 -22.00
C GLU A 59 -17.87 -3.26 -23.01
N LYS A 60 -18.40 -2.09 -22.62
CA LYS A 60 -18.38 -0.88 -23.45
C LYS A 60 -16.93 -0.48 -23.76
N ALA A 61 -16.04 -0.49 -22.77
CA ALA A 61 -14.62 -0.21 -22.98
C ALA A 61 -13.94 -1.22 -23.89
N GLN A 62 -14.12 -2.52 -23.66
CA GLN A 62 -13.60 -3.57 -24.52
C GLN A 62 -14.09 -3.40 -25.97
N LEU A 63 -15.38 -3.13 -26.17
CA LEU A 63 -15.94 -2.87 -27.51
C LEU A 63 -15.36 -1.62 -28.16
N THR A 64 -15.19 -0.52 -27.42
CA THR A 64 -14.55 0.69 -27.95
C THR A 64 -13.07 0.44 -28.28
N ILE A 65 -12.34 -0.29 -27.42
CA ILE A 65 -10.95 -0.70 -27.66
C ILE A 65 -10.85 -1.50 -28.96
N LEU A 66 -11.69 -2.53 -29.12
CA LEU A 66 -11.72 -3.35 -30.33
C LEU A 66 -12.08 -2.49 -31.54
N LYS A 67 -13.12 -1.66 -31.47
CA LYS A 67 -13.53 -0.81 -32.58
C LYS A 67 -12.40 0.12 -33.03
N GLU A 68 -11.77 0.82 -32.10
CA GLU A 68 -10.76 1.83 -32.44
C GLU A 68 -9.43 1.19 -32.85
N LEU A 69 -8.96 0.12 -32.17
CA LEU A 69 -7.72 -0.58 -32.56
C LEU A 69 -7.85 -1.32 -33.90
N TYR A 70 -8.97 -1.98 -34.16
CA TYR A 70 -9.20 -2.70 -35.43
C TYR A 70 -9.63 -1.78 -36.58
N SER A 71 -9.95 -0.50 -36.30
CA SER A 71 -10.13 0.52 -37.34
C SER A 71 -8.81 1.03 -37.92
N LEU A 72 -7.68 0.76 -37.26
CA LEU A 72 -6.36 1.11 -37.77
C LEU A 72 -5.99 0.15 -38.90
N ASP A 73 -5.58 0.70 -40.04
CA ASP A 73 -5.05 -0.10 -41.15
C ASP A 73 -3.74 -0.78 -40.72
N ASN A 74 -3.84 -2.08 -40.42
CA ASN A 74 -2.72 -3.00 -40.18
C ASN A 74 -1.71 -2.53 -39.09
N PRO A 75 -2.13 -2.45 -37.81
CA PRO A 75 -1.22 -2.12 -36.72
C PRO A 75 -0.11 -3.19 -36.62
N LYS A 76 1.13 -2.80 -36.91
CA LYS A 76 2.28 -3.71 -36.81
C LYS A 76 2.62 -3.94 -35.34
N LEU A 77 2.42 -5.17 -34.87
CA LEU A 77 2.97 -5.62 -33.60
C LEU A 77 4.42 -6.06 -33.81
N ASN A 78 5.37 -5.30 -33.26
CA ASN A 78 6.78 -5.67 -33.24
C ASN A 78 7.11 -6.29 -31.89
N VAL A 79 7.79 -7.43 -31.89
CA VAL A 79 8.18 -8.14 -30.66
C VAL A 79 9.71 -8.07 -30.52
N LEU A 80 10.18 -7.45 -29.44
CA LEU A 80 11.58 -7.51 -29.04
C LEU A 80 11.77 -8.66 -28.05
N ILE A 81 12.57 -9.66 -28.43
CA ILE A 81 12.79 -10.84 -27.59
C ILE A 81 14.03 -10.61 -26.72
N LEU A 82 13.85 -10.67 -25.40
CA LEU A 82 14.92 -10.55 -24.42
C LEU A 82 15.41 -11.94 -23.99
N ASN A 83 16.26 -12.56 -24.82
CA ASN A 83 16.68 -13.97 -24.61
C ASN A 83 17.43 -14.25 -23.30
N ASN A 84 18.02 -13.21 -22.67
CA ASN A 84 18.82 -13.34 -21.45
C ASN A 84 18.14 -12.73 -20.21
N SER A 85 16.89 -12.27 -20.32
CA SER A 85 16.17 -11.74 -19.16
C SER A 85 15.64 -12.86 -18.28
N LYS A 86 15.67 -12.66 -16.97
CA LYS A 86 14.94 -13.47 -15.99
C LYS A 86 13.72 -12.71 -15.53
N PHE A 87 12.58 -13.38 -15.56
CA PHE A 87 11.31 -12.82 -15.11
C PHE A 87 11.01 -13.36 -13.72
N TYR A 88 10.86 -12.44 -12.77
CA TYR A 88 10.42 -12.75 -11.42
C TYR A 88 9.00 -12.22 -11.27
N HIS A 89 8.04 -13.13 -11.10
CA HIS A 89 6.66 -12.73 -10.80
C HIS A 89 6.52 -12.51 -9.30
N MET A 90 6.07 -11.31 -8.92
CA MET A 90 5.79 -10.93 -7.54
C MET A 90 4.39 -10.36 -7.48
N GLY A 91 3.38 -11.23 -7.43
CA GLY A 91 1.97 -10.85 -7.36
C GLY A 91 1.48 -10.54 -5.94
N THR A 92 2.22 -10.99 -4.92
CA THR A 92 1.86 -10.79 -3.51
C THR A 92 3.01 -10.16 -2.72
N MET A 93 2.67 -9.49 -1.62
CA MET A 93 3.66 -8.98 -0.66
C MET A 93 4.51 -10.11 -0.05
N PHE A 94 3.97 -11.33 0.06
CA PHE A 94 4.75 -12.51 0.48
C PHE A 94 5.77 -12.97 -0.56
N GLU A 95 5.38 -13.01 -1.84
CA GLU A 95 6.33 -13.31 -2.93
C GLU A 95 7.44 -12.25 -2.97
N TYR A 96 7.09 -10.97 -2.85
CA TYR A 96 8.07 -9.89 -2.74
C TYR A 96 9.04 -10.10 -1.58
N LEU A 97 8.53 -10.38 -0.38
CA LEU A 97 9.33 -10.69 0.79
C LEU A 97 10.26 -11.88 0.57
N ASN A 98 9.75 -12.98 0.02
CA ASN A 98 10.52 -14.20 -0.23
C ASN A 98 11.63 -13.97 -1.26
N GLU A 99 11.34 -13.30 -2.37
CA GLU A 99 12.33 -13.05 -3.42
C GLU A 99 13.45 -12.12 -2.92
N CYS A 100 13.09 -11.01 -2.27
CA CYS A 100 14.07 -10.04 -1.80
C CYS A 100 14.89 -10.51 -0.58
N CYS A 101 14.33 -11.32 0.32
CA CYS A 101 15.03 -11.75 1.54
C CYS A 101 15.66 -13.13 1.41
N MET A 102 14.97 -14.06 0.74
CA MET A 102 15.31 -15.49 0.79
C MET A 102 15.94 -15.99 -0.51
N ASN A 103 15.71 -15.37 -1.68
CA ASN A 103 16.30 -15.82 -2.94
C ASN A 103 17.74 -15.27 -3.14
N PRO A 104 18.80 -16.08 -3.02
CA PRO A 104 20.18 -15.60 -3.12
C PRO A 104 20.53 -15.12 -4.53
N GLN A 105 19.94 -15.74 -5.56
CA GLN A 105 20.17 -15.36 -6.95
C GLN A 105 19.55 -13.99 -7.23
N PHE A 106 18.31 -13.78 -6.79
CA PHE A 106 17.63 -12.49 -6.94
C PHE A 106 18.41 -11.37 -6.25
N LYS A 107 18.84 -11.61 -4.99
CA LYS A 107 19.68 -10.68 -4.23
C LYS A 107 20.98 -10.33 -4.95
N HIS A 108 21.71 -11.34 -5.42
CA HIS A 108 22.97 -11.14 -6.15
C HIS A 108 22.75 -10.35 -7.45
N GLN A 109 21.70 -10.66 -8.20
CA GLN A 109 21.41 -10.00 -9.48
C GLN A 109 21.01 -8.53 -9.33
N LEU A 110 20.33 -8.17 -8.24
CA LEU A 110 19.94 -6.80 -7.95
C LEU A 110 20.91 -6.04 -7.03
N GLY A 111 22.01 -6.67 -6.62
CA GLY A 111 22.96 -6.06 -5.69
C GLY A 111 22.35 -5.76 -4.31
N ILE A 112 21.34 -6.52 -3.89
CA ILE A 112 20.71 -6.37 -2.58
C ILE A 112 21.69 -6.89 -1.52
N VAL A 113 22.14 -5.99 -0.64
CA VAL A 113 23.04 -6.32 0.46
C VAL A 113 22.21 -6.79 1.66
N THR A 114 22.46 -8.00 2.13
CA THR A 114 21.94 -8.49 3.43
C THR A 114 22.99 -8.23 4.50
N PHE A 115 22.61 -7.55 5.58
CA PHE A 115 23.52 -7.36 6.71
C PHE A 115 23.64 -8.67 7.50
N SER A 116 24.83 -9.26 7.56
CA SER A 116 25.24 -10.12 8.67
C SER A 116 25.79 -9.21 9.75
N SER A 117 25.15 -9.18 10.92
CA SER A 117 25.61 -8.30 12.00
C SER A 117 27.07 -8.53 12.35
N GLY A 118 27.91 -7.52 12.12
CA GLY A 118 29.30 -7.47 12.54
C GLY A 118 30.21 -8.49 11.85
N GLU A 119 31.23 -8.00 11.14
CA GLU A 119 32.53 -8.66 11.19
C GLU A 119 33.09 -8.55 12.62
N SER A 120 32.49 -9.28 13.55
CA SER A 120 33.16 -9.80 14.72
C SER A 120 32.70 -11.23 14.84
N LEU A 121 33.63 -12.14 14.56
CA LEU A 121 33.50 -13.55 14.92
C LEU A 121 33.24 -13.62 16.43
N ASP A 122 31.98 -13.64 16.84
CA ASP A 122 31.63 -14.35 18.05
C ASP A 122 30.25 -15.00 17.94
N LYS A 123 30.33 -16.32 17.96
CA LYS A 123 29.23 -17.26 17.85
C LYS A 123 28.23 -17.02 18.98
N LYS A 124 27.03 -16.58 18.62
CA LYS A 124 25.76 -16.99 19.25
C LYS A 124 24.60 -16.66 18.30
N THR A 125 24.13 -17.71 17.63
CA THR A 125 22.78 -17.90 17.08
C THR A 125 21.89 -16.65 17.00
N SER A 126 21.81 -16.01 15.83
CA SER A 126 20.60 -15.27 15.47
C SER A 126 20.36 -15.40 13.97
N ASN A 127 19.10 -15.65 13.58
CA ASN A 127 18.65 -15.85 12.20
C ASN A 127 18.69 -14.57 11.34
N LYS A 128 19.60 -13.62 11.63
CA LYS A 128 19.70 -12.31 10.99
C LYS A 128 20.09 -12.36 9.49
N GLY A 129 20.54 -13.50 8.98
CA GLY A 129 21.00 -13.66 7.58
C GLY A 129 19.91 -13.48 6.50
N ASN A 130 18.63 -13.37 6.89
CA ASN A 130 17.49 -13.27 5.97
C ASN A 130 16.78 -11.91 6.01
N ILE A 131 17.35 -10.89 6.65
CA ILE A 131 16.79 -9.52 6.64
C ILE A 131 17.40 -8.76 5.45
N CYS A 132 16.55 -8.15 4.63
CA CYS A 132 17.00 -7.31 3.53
C CYS A 132 16.87 -5.84 3.94
N ILE A 133 17.99 -5.13 3.90
CA ILE A 133 18.06 -3.71 4.25
C ILE A 133 18.55 -2.99 3.03
N ILE A 134 17.73 -2.08 2.52
CA ILE A 134 18.08 -1.25 1.36
C ILE A 134 18.11 0.18 1.87
N ASN A 135 19.24 0.86 1.67
CA ASN A 135 19.48 2.28 2.00
C ASN A 135 18.99 2.78 3.38
N SER A 136 18.89 1.95 4.42
CA SER A 136 18.32 2.36 5.72
C SER A 136 19.39 2.64 6.78
N GLU A 137 19.12 3.57 7.69
CA GLU A 137 19.99 3.96 8.81
C GLU A 137 19.39 3.44 10.13
N ILE A 138 19.99 2.41 10.72
CA ILE A 138 19.44 1.73 11.91
C ILE A 138 20.49 1.68 13.02
N ASN A 139 20.13 2.18 14.21
CA ASN A 139 20.92 1.95 15.42
C ASN A 139 20.59 0.57 16.02
N GLU A 140 21.52 -0.39 15.88
CA GLU A 140 21.37 -1.77 16.37
C GLU A 140 21.14 -1.88 17.88
N ASN A 141 21.57 -0.91 18.68
CA ASN A 141 21.32 -0.90 20.13
C ASN A 141 19.88 -0.47 20.47
N THR A 142 19.12 0.01 19.48
CA THR A 142 17.75 0.52 19.62
C THR A 142 16.72 -0.43 19.03
N VAL A 143 17.11 -1.25 18.04
CA VAL A 143 16.19 -2.11 17.28
C VAL A 143 16.38 -3.58 17.63
N LEU A 144 15.28 -4.23 18.00
CA LEU A 144 15.16 -5.67 18.12
C LEU A 144 14.25 -6.19 17.00
N PHE A 145 14.62 -7.32 16.41
CA PHE A 145 13.79 -8.00 15.43
C PHE A 145 13.21 -9.25 16.08
N GLU A 146 11.90 -9.48 15.93
CA GLU A 146 11.27 -10.72 16.40
C GLU A 146 11.50 -11.84 15.37
N ASP A 147 12.01 -12.99 15.81
CA ASP A 147 12.17 -14.19 14.97
C ASP A 147 10.77 -14.75 14.60
N SER A 148 10.46 -15.23 13.39
CA SER A 148 11.28 -15.80 12.31
C SER A 148 10.96 -15.17 10.93
N ALA A 149 11.89 -14.29 10.51
CA ALA A 149 12.10 -13.50 9.27
C ALA A 149 11.40 -13.97 7.97
N PRO A 150 10.95 -13.04 7.09
CA PRO A 150 11.76 -12.04 6.39
C PRO A 150 11.25 -10.61 6.58
N ILE A 151 12.15 -9.63 6.58
CA ILE A 151 11.81 -8.21 6.83
C ILE A 151 12.55 -7.40 5.76
N ILE A 152 11.89 -6.44 5.10
CA ILE A 152 12.55 -5.53 4.14
C ILE A 152 12.32 -4.09 4.57
N LEU A 153 13.40 -3.31 4.65
CA LEU A 153 13.37 -1.89 5.05
C LEU A 153 14.01 -1.03 3.95
N ASP A 154 13.33 -0.03 3.41
CA ASP A 154 13.94 0.98 2.51
C ASP A 154 13.13 2.27 2.51
N ASN A 155 13.54 3.48 2.87
CA ASN A 155 14.76 4.05 3.44
C ASN A 155 14.41 4.53 4.87
N VAL A 156 14.53 3.60 5.82
CA VAL A 156 14.07 3.74 7.21
C VAL A 156 15.18 4.36 8.06
N LYS A 157 14.83 5.32 8.92
CA LYS A 157 15.74 5.93 9.89
C LYS A 157 15.28 5.64 11.31
N ILE A 158 16.10 4.92 12.06
CA ILE A 158 15.83 4.61 13.47
C ILE A 158 17.05 5.03 14.27
N TYR A 159 16.90 6.14 15.00
CA TYR A 159 17.97 6.70 15.81
C TYR A 159 17.49 7.00 17.24
N LYS A 160 18.46 7.02 18.14
CA LYS A 160 18.31 7.29 19.56
C LYS A 160 18.85 8.68 19.83
N THR A 161 18.07 9.51 20.51
CA THR A 161 18.50 10.88 20.83
C THR A 161 19.08 10.96 22.23
N PHE A 162 18.44 10.47 23.32
CA PHE A 162 19.01 10.70 24.67
C PHE A 162 18.75 9.68 25.81
N ALA A 163 17.81 8.71 25.72
CA ALA A 163 17.45 7.86 26.87
C ALA A 163 17.82 6.39 26.70
N GLU A 164 18.53 5.78 27.66
CA GLU A 164 19.11 4.44 27.54
C GLU A 164 18.09 3.29 27.34
N GLU A 165 16.81 3.50 27.64
CA GLU A 165 15.81 2.42 27.75
C GLU A 165 14.86 2.22 26.55
N ASN A 166 14.78 3.15 25.60
CA ASN A 166 13.75 3.04 24.56
C ASN A 166 14.12 2.01 23.48
N LYS A 167 13.19 1.09 23.19
CA LYS A 167 13.37 0.02 22.21
C LYS A 167 12.34 0.07 21.09
N VAL A 168 12.79 -0.22 19.88
CA VAL A 168 11.92 -0.49 18.73
C VAL A 168 11.98 -1.98 18.45
N ILE A 169 10.84 -2.65 18.49
CA ILE A 169 10.71 -4.07 18.20
C ILE A 169 10.00 -4.21 16.86
N ILE A 170 10.63 -4.86 15.88
CA ILE A 170 10.07 -5.07 14.54
C ILE A 170 9.71 -6.53 14.37
N GLY A 171 8.42 -6.80 14.17
CA GLY A 171 7.90 -8.13 13.89
C GLY A 171 8.37 -8.67 12.53
N GLY A 172 8.57 -9.99 12.46
CA GLY A 172 8.90 -10.72 11.24
C GLY A 172 7.84 -10.61 10.15
N TRP A 173 8.21 -10.93 8.91
CA TRP A 173 7.33 -10.82 7.74
C TRP A 173 6.80 -9.40 7.58
N SER A 174 7.65 -8.38 7.73
CA SER A 174 7.21 -6.98 7.67
C SER A 174 7.94 -6.18 6.61
N ILE A 175 7.25 -5.20 6.03
CA ILE A 175 7.78 -4.27 5.05
C ILE A 175 7.64 -2.86 5.64
N LEU A 176 8.77 -2.18 5.85
CA LEU A 176 8.76 -0.79 6.30
C LEU A 176 9.44 0.10 5.26
N ASN A 177 8.78 1.18 4.83
CA ASN A 177 9.34 2.09 3.84
C ASN A 177 9.21 3.56 4.25
N ASN A 178 10.30 4.31 4.12
CA ASN A 178 10.35 5.75 4.34
C ASN A 178 9.81 6.15 5.73
N ILE A 179 10.12 5.36 6.76
CA ILE A 179 9.71 5.63 8.14
C ILE A 179 10.89 6.25 8.89
N GLU A 180 10.62 7.26 9.70
CA GLU A 180 11.57 7.83 10.64
C GLU A 180 11.04 7.65 12.05
N LEU A 181 11.65 6.72 12.80
CA LEU A 181 11.30 6.44 14.18
C LEU A 181 12.30 7.13 15.09
N ASN A 182 11.86 8.21 15.71
CA ASN A 182 12.59 8.86 16.78
C ASN A 182 11.98 8.49 18.13
N THR A 183 12.76 7.78 18.95
CA THR A 183 12.32 7.29 20.26
C THR A 183 12.22 8.38 21.33
N SER A 184 12.70 9.61 21.14
CA SER A 184 12.47 10.70 22.12
C SER A 184 11.11 11.34 22.03
N ASN A 185 10.51 11.36 20.84
CA ASN A 185 9.32 12.16 20.58
C ASN A 185 8.02 11.38 20.86
N LEU A 186 8.17 10.10 21.11
CA LEU A 186 7.10 9.18 21.46
C LEU A 186 7.26 8.90 22.94
N MET A 187 6.25 9.25 23.76
CA MET A 187 6.21 9.01 25.22
C MET A 187 6.21 7.51 25.59
N LEU A 188 6.58 6.63 24.66
CA LEU A 188 6.56 5.19 24.76
C LEU A 188 7.97 4.69 25.04
N LYS A 189 8.09 3.88 26.11
CA LYS A 189 9.33 3.14 26.41
C LYS A 189 9.64 2.09 25.34
N GLU A 190 8.62 1.60 24.64
CA GLU A 190 8.75 0.57 23.62
C GLU A 190 7.79 0.85 22.46
N ILE A 191 8.31 0.79 21.23
CA ILE A 191 7.51 0.82 20.01
C ILE A 191 7.61 -0.58 19.41
N ARG A 192 6.50 -1.31 19.35
CA ARG A 192 6.48 -2.64 18.74
C ARG A 192 5.66 -2.63 17.45
N ILE A 193 6.23 -3.11 16.37
CA ILE A 193 5.54 -3.30 15.09
C ILE A 193 5.16 -4.79 15.02
N PRO A 194 3.88 -5.15 14.90
CA PRO A 194 3.46 -6.55 14.84
C PRO A 194 4.03 -7.29 13.63
N ASN A 195 4.10 -8.62 13.71
CA ASN A 195 4.38 -9.47 12.55
C ASN A 195 3.39 -9.20 11.41
N HIS A 196 3.81 -9.47 10.17
CA HIS A 196 2.98 -9.30 8.97
C HIS A 196 2.52 -7.85 8.75
N THR A 197 3.35 -6.86 9.09
CA THR A 197 3.01 -5.44 8.91
C THR A 197 3.60 -4.87 7.63
N CYS A 198 2.77 -4.20 6.84
CA CYS A 198 3.21 -3.26 5.82
C CYS A 198 2.98 -1.84 6.35
N MET A 199 4.04 -1.04 6.44
CA MET A 199 3.96 0.34 6.90
C MET A 199 4.84 1.25 6.06
N PHE A 200 4.30 2.35 5.58
CA PHE A 200 5.08 3.30 4.80
C PHE A 200 4.53 4.71 4.85
N THR A 201 5.41 5.69 4.65
CA THR A 201 5.03 7.11 4.65
C THR A 201 5.16 7.73 3.28
N LEU A 202 4.12 8.44 2.85
CA LEU A 202 4.10 9.23 1.61
C LEU A 202 4.00 10.71 1.93
N HIS A 203 4.66 11.53 1.10
CA HIS A 203 4.41 12.96 1.00
C HIS A 203 3.41 13.20 -0.12
N LEU A 204 2.24 13.74 0.22
CA LEU A 204 1.13 13.93 -0.70
C LEU A 204 0.85 15.40 -0.91
N LYS A 205 0.51 15.75 -2.14
CA LYS A 205 0.01 17.07 -2.51
C LYS A 205 -1.29 16.97 -3.28
N LYS A 206 -2.34 17.60 -2.75
CA LYS A 206 -3.66 17.65 -3.39
C LYS A 206 -3.62 18.44 -4.69
N ILE A 207 -3.97 17.78 -5.77
CA ILE A 207 -4.16 18.42 -7.07
C ILE A 207 -5.59 18.94 -7.11
N LEU A 208 -5.76 20.25 -6.96
CA LEU A 208 -7.04 20.91 -7.25
C LEU A 208 -7.03 21.32 -8.72
N THR A 209 -7.73 20.58 -9.57
CA THR A 209 -8.12 21.02 -10.91
C THR A 209 -9.47 21.72 -10.83
N SER A 210 -9.53 22.94 -10.28
CA SER A 210 -10.68 23.82 -10.57
C SER A 210 -10.25 24.86 -11.60
N LYS A 211 -10.94 24.87 -12.75
CA LYS A 211 -10.80 25.90 -13.79
C LYS A 211 -11.39 27.26 -13.35
N THR A 212 -11.93 27.34 -12.15
CA THR A 212 -12.66 28.51 -11.65
C THR A 212 -12.48 28.60 -10.14
N SER A 213 -11.48 29.36 -9.69
CA SER A 213 -11.41 30.12 -8.43
C SER A 213 -9.95 30.35 -8.03
N SER A 214 -9.55 31.61 -7.99
CA SER A 214 -8.19 32.13 -7.74
C SER A 214 -7.71 32.04 -6.28
N VAL A 215 -8.06 30.96 -5.56
CA VAL A 215 -7.50 30.69 -4.23
C VAL A 215 -7.05 29.23 -4.19
N PHE A 216 -5.75 29.01 -4.41
CA PHE A 216 -5.13 27.69 -4.29
C PHE A 216 -5.04 27.31 -2.80
N ASN A 217 -6.04 26.60 -2.27
CA ASN A 217 -5.84 25.88 -1.01
C ASN A 217 -4.98 24.63 -1.28
N LYS A 218 -3.66 24.84 -1.38
CA LYS A 218 -2.68 23.75 -1.41
C LYS A 218 -2.77 23.00 -0.08
N LYS A 219 -3.36 21.81 -0.10
CA LYS A 219 -3.22 20.84 0.98
C LYS A 219 -2.11 19.89 0.61
N GLU A 220 -0.95 20.06 1.23
CA GLU A 220 0.15 19.12 1.18
C GLU A 220 0.48 18.65 2.60
N GLY A 221 1.00 17.44 2.71
CA GLY A 221 1.24 16.81 3.99
C GLY A 221 1.72 15.38 3.88
N TYR A 222 1.95 14.76 5.02
CA TYR A 222 2.45 13.40 5.14
C TYR A 222 1.33 12.48 5.60
N VAL A 223 1.32 11.26 5.09
CA VAL A 223 0.44 10.18 5.57
C VAL A 223 1.24 8.90 5.71
N THR A 224 1.00 8.18 6.80
CA THR A 224 1.65 6.92 7.11
C THR A 224 0.59 5.83 7.06
N PHE A 225 0.69 4.97 6.06
CA PHE A 225 -0.18 3.82 5.89
C PHE A 225 0.32 2.67 6.73
N ILE A 226 -0.61 1.93 7.34
CA ILE A 226 -0.33 0.70 8.09
C ILE A 226 -1.45 -0.30 7.79
N PHE A 227 -1.08 -1.51 7.41
CA PHE A 227 -2.00 -2.63 7.23
C PHE A 227 -1.25 -3.96 7.29
N GLY A 228 -2.00 -5.06 7.36
CA GLY A 228 -1.45 -6.40 7.32
C GLY A 228 -1.00 -6.78 5.90
N ILE A 229 0.10 -7.53 5.77
CA ILE A 229 0.59 -8.07 4.49
C ILE A 229 -0.46 -8.92 3.76
N ASN A 230 -1.39 -9.51 4.52
CA ASN A 230 -2.46 -10.38 4.02
C ASN A 230 -3.81 -9.67 3.88
N ASP A 231 -3.86 -8.37 4.12
CA ASP A 231 -5.12 -7.64 3.99
C ASP A 231 -5.54 -7.59 2.52
N ASP A 232 -6.76 -8.03 2.24
CA ASP A 232 -7.38 -7.80 0.95
C ASP A 232 -7.87 -6.36 0.89
N MET A 233 -7.08 -5.50 0.25
CA MET A 233 -7.38 -4.08 0.17
C MET A 233 -8.63 -3.79 -0.67
N LYS A 234 -9.00 -4.66 -1.61
CA LYS A 234 -10.12 -4.43 -2.55
C LYS A 234 -11.41 -5.12 -2.09
N ALA A 235 -11.36 -6.02 -1.10
CA ALA A 235 -12.54 -6.67 -0.53
C ALA A 235 -13.52 -5.66 0.07
N LYS A 236 -14.82 -5.89 -0.20
CA LYS A 236 -15.90 -4.94 0.06
C LYS A 236 -16.80 -5.41 1.21
N TYR A 237 -16.84 -4.61 2.27
CA TYR A 237 -17.60 -4.86 3.50
C TYR A 237 -18.49 -3.67 3.87
N SER A 238 -19.49 -3.85 4.73
CA SER A 238 -20.09 -2.71 5.42
C SER A 238 -19.05 -2.10 6.38
N PHE A 239 -19.22 -0.83 6.76
CA PHE A 239 -18.26 -0.16 7.64
C PHE A 239 -18.01 -0.91 8.96
N ASN A 240 -19.08 -1.42 9.59
CA ASN A 240 -19.00 -2.16 10.85
C ASN A 240 -18.36 -3.55 10.72
N SER A 241 -18.20 -4.05 9.50
CA SER A 241 -17.57 -5.35 9.20
C SER A 241 -16.26 -5.21 8.44
N LEU A 242 -15.80 -3.98 8.19
CA LEU A 242 -14.52 -3.74 7.54
C LEU A 242 -13.39 -4.16 8.47
N ILE A 243 -12.50 -5.01 7.98
CA ILE A 243 -11.39 -5.60 8.73
C ILE A 243 -10.05 -5.11 8.22
N ILE A 244 -9.05 -5.13 9.09
CA ILE A 244 -7.63 -4.87 8.84
C ILE A 244 -6.83 -5.84 9.71
N TYR A 245 -5.58 -6.13 9.35
CA TYR A 245 -4.81 -7.21 9.96
C TYR A 245 -5.60 -8.54 10.00
N GLN A 246 -6.30 -8.86 8.91
CA GLN A 246 -7.16 -10.03 8.68
C GLN A 246 -8.41 -10.18 9.56
N ASN A 247 -8.40 -9.73 10.81
CA ASN A 247 -9.50 -10.01 11.74
C ASN A 247 -9.85 -8.84 12.69
N ILE A 248 -9.16 -7.70 12.56
CA ILE A 248 -9.40 -6.55 13.44
C ILE A 248 -10.38 -5.61 12.76
N LEU A 249 -11.48 -5.29 13.44
CA LEU A 249 -12.47 -4.36 12.90
C LEU A 249 -11.90 -2.95 12.83
N VAL A 250 -11.99 -2.31 11.66
CA VAL A 250 -11.42 -0.99 11.40
C VAL A 250 -11.96 0.06 12.38
N HIS A 251 -13.26 0.01 12.69
CA HIS A 251 -13.86 0.96 13.63
C HIS A 251 -13.23 0.90 15.04
N LYS A 252 -12.56 -0.21 15.42
CA LYS A 252 -11.84 -0.31 16.69
C LYS A 252 -10.48 0.38 16.70
N ILE A 253 -9.90 0.64 15.52
CA ILE A 253 -8.53 1.14 15.41
C ILE A 253 -8.44 2.55 14.82
N ILE A 254 -9.53 3.06 14.22
CA ILE A 254 -9.60 4.44 13.74
C ILE A 254 -9.59 5.45 14.89
N LEU A 255 -9.16 6.67 14.56
CA LEU A 255 -9.23 7.80 15.50
C LEU A 255 -10.69 8.22 15.71
N SER A 256 -11.04 8.60 16.93
CA SER A 256 -12.40 9.06 17.31
C SER A 256 -12.92 10.16 16.39
N GLN A 257 -12.03 11.06 15.97
CA GLN A 257 -12.31 12.15 15.02
C GLN A 257 -12.79 11.65 13.66
N TYR A 258 -12.28 10.52 13.17
CA TYR A 258 -12.75 9.91 11.93
C TYR A 258 -14.13 9.29 12.10
N TYR A 259 -14.39 8.63 13.24
CA TYR A 259 -15.71 8.09 13.53
C TYR A 259 -16.78 9.19 13.56
N LYS A 260 -16.47 10.35 14.16
CA LYS A 260 -17.32 11.54 14.11
C LYS A 260 -17.55 12.03 12.68
N TYR A 261 -16.51 12.09 11.86
CA TYR A 261 -16.61 12.48 10.46
C TYR A 261 -17.54 11.54 9.66
N ILE A 262 -17.41 10.22 9.87
CA ILE A 262 -18.31 9.22 9.28
C ILE A 262 -19.75 9.41 9.76
N ASN A 263 -19.96 9.57 11.08
CA ASN A 263 -21.30 9.70 11.64
C ASN A 263 -22.02 10.97 11.15
N LEU A 264 -21.27 11.98 10.72
CA LEU A 264 -21.78 13.20 10.09
C LEU A 264 -22.00 13.05 8.57
N GLN A 265 -21.45 12.02 7.93
CA GLN A 265 -21.66 11.75 6.51
C GLN A 265 -22.83 10.78 6.29
N GLU A 266 -23.98 11.32 5.90
CA GLU A 266 -25.17 10.53 5.53
C GLU A 266 -25.03 9.70 4.24
N GLN A 267 -23.91 9.81 3.50
CA GLN A 267 -23.74 9.29 2.14
C GLN A 267 -22.55 8.34 1.94
N LEU A 268 -22.11 7.63 2.99
CA LEU A 268 -21.10 6.59 2.78
C LEU A 268 -21.65 5.48 1.87
N PRO A 269 -20.84 4.97 0.92
CA PRO A 269 -21.23 3.82 0.13
C PRO A 269 -21.62 2.64 1.02
N PRO A 270 -22.63 1.83 0.64
CA PRO A 270 -23.08 0.70 1.44
C PRO A 270 -22.01 -0.38 1.61
N LYS A 271 -21.02 -0.39 0.71
CA LYS A 271 -19.86 -1.27 0.74
C LYS A 271 -18.57 -0.47 0.57
N LEU A 272 -17.65 -0.67 1.51
CA LEU A 272 -16.36 -0.02 1.67
C LEU A 272 -15.24 -1.05 1.55
N ALA A 273 -14.07 -0.63 1.07
CA ALA A 273 -12.86 -1.44 1.01
C ALA A 273 -11.70 -0.65 1.63
N LEU A 274 -10.68 -1.31 2.18
CA LEU A 274 -9.51 -0.60 2.71
C LEU A 274 -8.84 0.29 1.65
N TRP A 275 -8.91 -0.12 0.38
CA TRP A 275 -8.43 0.62 -0.77
C TRP A 275 -9.02 2.02 -0.87
N ASN A 276 -10.34 2.16 -0.70
CA ASN A 276 -11.05 3.42 -0.96
C ASN A 276 -11.53 4.14 0.31
N THR A 277 -11.44 3.51 1.48
CA THR A 277 -11.91 4.11 2.74
C THR A 277 -10.86 5.07 3.31
N PRO A 278 -11.18 6.35 3.52
CA PRO A 278 -10.21 7.34 3.96
C PRO A 278 -9.96 7.24 5.47
N ILE A 279 -9.20 6.23 5.91
CA ILE A 279 -8.97 5.97 7.35
C ILE A 279 -7.62 6.46 7.87
N PHE A 280 -6.71 6.88 6.97
CA PHE A 280 -5.35 7.26 7.34
C PHE A 280 -5.23 8.78 7.47
N PRO A 281 -4.82 9.32 8.63
CA PRO A 281 -4.73 10.76 8.84
C PRO A 281 -3.51 11.35 8.10
N MET A 282 -3.75 12.45 7.38
CA MET A 282 -2.69 13.26 6.76
C MET A 282 -2.35 14.44 7.66
N THR A 283 -1.07 14.66 7.94
CA THR A 283 -0.57 15.71 8.84
C THR A 283 0.42 16.64 8.14
N LYS A 284 0.81 17.73 8.81
CA LYS A 284 1.78 18.69 8.26
C LYS A 284 3.21 18.15 8.25
N THR A 285 3.58 17.35 9.23
CA THR A 285 4.94 16.81 9.37
C THR A 285 4.95 15.28 9.33
N LYS A 286 6.04 14.73 8.77
CA LYS A 286 6.29 13.28 8.73
C LYS A 286 6.21 12.65 10.11
N GLU A 287 6.78 13.31 11.12
CA GLU A 287 6.78 12.85 12.50
C GLU A 287 5.36 12.71 13.08
N GLN A 288 4.49 13.71 12.89
CA GLN A 288 3.10 13.65 13.35
C GLN A 288 2.35 12.49 12.69
N SER A 289 2.56 12.30 11.38
CA SER A 289 1.95 11.21 10.63
C SER A 289 2.33 9.85 11.18
N ILE A 290 3.63 9.65 11.45
CA ILE A 290 4.17 8.42 12.04
C ILE A 290 3.65 8.21 13.47
N LYS A 291 3.54 9.27 14.28
CA LYS A 291 3.00 9.22 15.63
C LYS A 291 1.54 8.73 15.65
N LEU A 292 0.68 9.28 14.79
CA LEU A 292 -0.72 8.83 14.68
C LEU A 292 -0.81 7.38 14.19
N ALA A 293 0.05 7.00 13.26
CA ALA A 293 0.19 5.63 12.79
C ALA A 293 0.59 4.67 13.92
N ILE A 294 1.55 5.04 14.77
CA ILE A 294 1.92 4.23 15.94
C ILE A 294 0.77 4.12 16.95
N GLN A 295 -0.03 5.17 17.14
CA GLN A 295 -1.24 5.07 17.97
C GLN A 295 -2.25 4.07 17.39
N MET A 296 -2.43 4.02 16.07
CA MET A 296 -3.24 3.00 15.42
C MET A 296 -2.67 1.59 15.65
N LEU A 297 -1.34 1.41 15.60
CA LEU A 297 -0.67 0.14 15.91
C LEU A 297 -0.91 -0.32 17.36
N GLU A 298 -0.89 0.59 18.33
CA GLU A 298 -1.21 0.23 19.72
C GLU A 298 -2.66 -0.24 19.87
N LYS A 299 -3.60 0.42 19.19
CA LYS A 299 -5.00 -0.03 19.14
C LYS A 299 -5.15 -1.40 18.48
N ILE A 300 -4.43 -1.64 17.37
CA ILE A 300 -4.35 -2.93 16.68
C ILE A 300 -3.87 -4.02 17.64
N LYS A 301 -2.77 -3.80 18.37
CA LYS A 301 -2.26 -4.79 19.34
C LYS A 301 -3.27 -5.10 20.43
N LYS A 302 -3.88 -4.06 21.01
CA LYS A 302 -4.89 -4.22 22.06
C LYS A 302 -6.08 -5.03 21.55
N ALA A 303 -6.59 -4.70 20.37
CA ALA A 303 -7.71 -5.40 19.75
C ALA A 303 -7.36 -6.87 19.42
N LYS A 304 -6.16 -7.13 18.91
CA LYS A 304 -5.67 -8.48 18.63
C LYS A 304 -5.55 -9.32 19.89
N TYR A 305 -4.94 -8.76 20.94
CA TYR A 305 -4.83 -9.42 22.24
C TYR A 305 -6.20 -9.78 22.81
N MET A 306 -7.18 -8.86 22.75
CA MET A 306 -8.53 -9.13 23.21
C MET A 306 -9.22 -10.25 22.41
N PHE A 307 -9.08 -10.21 21.08
CA PHE A 307 -9.62 -11.23 20.19
C PHE A 307 -9.05 -12.62 20.49
N GLU A 308 -7.72 -12.74 20.61
CA GLU A 308 -7.03 -14.01 20.86
C GLU A 308 -7.38 -14.60 22.24
N ASN A 309 -7.71 -13.77 23.22
CA ASN A 309 -8.03 -14.19 24.58
C ASN A 309 -9.54 -14.25 24.87
N ASN A 310 -10.41 -14.10 23.86
CA ASN A 310 -11.88 -14.08 24.00
C ASN A 310 -12.38 -13.09 25.08
N ILE A 311 -11.71 -11.96 25.22
CA ILE A 311 -12.10 -10.92 26.19
C ILE A 311 -13.20 -10.07 25.55
N ALA A 312 -14.39 -10.10 26.14
CA ALA A 312 -15.49 -9.24 25.72
C ALA A 312 -15.18 -7.77 26.07
N GLU A 313 -15.27 -6.88 25.09
CA GLU A 313 -15.24 -5.44 25.34
C GLU A 313 -16.62 -4.98 25.82
N GLU A 314 -16.64 -4.20 26.91
CA GLU A 314 -17.74 -3.27 27.09
C GLU A 314 -17.53 -2.13 26.09
N ASP A 315 -18.40 -2.03 25.06
CA ASP A 315 -18.36 -1.00 23.99
C ASP A 315 -18.40 0.47 24.50
N LYS A 316 -18.37 0.69 25.82
CA LYS A 316 -18.61 1.98 26.48
C LYS A 316 -17.37 2.85 26.70
N GLU A 317 -16.15 2.31 26.51
CA GLU A 317 -14.92 3.07 26.81
C GLU A 317 -14.11 3.53 25.58
N ILE A 318 -14.35 2.98 24.39
CA ILE A 318 -13.51 3.29 23.19
C ILE A 318 -13.73 4.72 22.68
N TYR A 319 -14.91 5.30 22.92
CA TYR A 319 -15.30 6.63 22.43
C TYR A 319 -15.10 7.77 23.44
N LYS A 320 -14.45 7.51 24.58
CA LYS A 320 -14.16 8.52 25.62
C LYS A 320 -12.73 9.09 25.57
N GLU A 321 -11.96 8.77 24.54
CA GLU A 321 -10.65 9.40 24.33
C GLU A 321 -10.83 10.83 23.80
N ASP A 322 -10.34 11.79 24.60
CA ASP A 322 -10.11 13.21 24.33
C ASP A 322 -10.76 13.75 23.03
N ASP A 323 -12.00 14.23 23.16
CA ASP A 323 -12.83 14.82 22.08
C ASP A 323 -12.23 16.10 21.45
N ARG A 324 -11.01 16.47 21.82
CA ARG A 324 -10.32 17.62 21.26
C ARG A 324 -9.97 17.33 19.80
N GLU A 325 -10.33 18.29 18.95
CA GLU A 325 -9.92 18.33 17.55
C GLU A 325 -8.38 18.29 17.51
N ASN A 326 -7.80 17.33 16.80
CA ASN A 326 -6.35 17.23 16.71
C ASN A 326 -5.91 18.14 15.57
N ASP A 327 -5.46 19.35 15.92
CA ASP A 327 -4.97 20.37 15.00
C ASP A 327 -3.82 19.89 14.08
N GLU A 328 -3.23 18.72 14.38
CA GLU A 328 -2.23 18.06 13.54
C GLU A 328 -2.83 17.44 12.26
N ILE A 329 -4.12 17.08 12.25
CA ILE A 329 -4.79 16.37 11.14
C ILE A 329 -5.37 17.35 10.12
N ILE A 330 -4.89 17.26 8.88
CA ILE A 330 -5.34 18.08 7.74
C ILE A 330 -6.61 17.50 7.11
N MET A 331 -6.66 16.17 6.99
CA MET A 331 -7.78 15.36 6.48
C MET A 331 -7.44 13.86 6.60
N PHE A 332 -8.44 13.00 6.41
CA PHE A 332 -8.20 11.57 6.23
C PHE A 332 -8.11 11.19 4.74
N ILE A 333 -7.26 10.20 4.44
CA ILE A 333 -6.86 9.79 3.10
C ILE A 333 -7.00 8.26 2.97
N SER A 334 -7.40 7.80 1.78
CA SER A 334 -7.36 6.38 1.39
C SER A 334 -6.20 6.11 0.43
N LEU A 335 -5.82 4.84 0.27
CA LEU A 335 -4.80 4.46 -0.72
C LEU A 335 -5.21 4.82 -2.15
N LYS A 336 -6.49 4.67 -2.48
CA LYS A 336 -7.02 5.09 -3.78
C LYS A 336 -6.78 6.58 -4.04
N MET A 337 -7.01 7.43 -3.02
CA MET A 337 -6.80 8.88 -3.15
C MET A 337 -5.33 9.24 -3.39
N SER A 338 -4.37 8.49 -2.84
CA SER A 338 -2.95 8.76 -3.05
C SER A 338 -2.49 8.48 -4.49
N VAL A 339 -3.20 7.59 -5.20
CA VAL A 339 -2.94 7.26 -6.61
C VAL A 339 -3.68 8.18 -7.57
N GLU A 340 -4.94 8.52 -7.28
CA GLU A 340 -5.82 9.18 -8.27
C GLU A 340 -5.82 10.72 -8.21
N ILE A 341 -5.70 11.30 -7.00
CA ILE A 341 -5.99 12.73 -6.77
C ILE A 341 -4.79 13.48 -6.18
N MET A 342 -3.80 12.73 -5.69
CA MET A 342 -2.61 13.28 -5.07
C MET A 342 -1.40 13.09 -5.97
N LYS A 343 -0.54 14.11 -6.06
CA LYS A 343 0.81 13.91 -6.56
C LYS A 343 1.65 13.36 -5.42
N ILE A 344 2.25 12.20 -5.63
CA ILE A 344 3.37 11.73 -4.81
C ILE A 344 4.58 12.58 -5.21
N LEU A 345 5.13 13.32 -4.24
CA LEU A 345 6.34 14.13 -4.38
C LEU A 345 7.53 13.35 -3.87
#